data_AF-A0A0R3CXT2-F1
#
_entry.id   AF-A0A0R3CXT2-F1
#
_cell.length_a   1.000
_cell.length_b   1.000
_cell.length_c   1.000
_cell.angle_alpha   90.00
_cell.angle_beta   90.00
_cell.angle_gamma   90.00
#
_symmetry.space_group_name_H-M   'P 1'
#
loop_
_entity.id
_entity.type
_entity.pdbx_description
1 polymer ?
#
loop_
_entity_poly.entity_id
_entity_poly.type
_entity_poly.pdbx_seq_one_letter_code
_entity_poly.pdbx_strand_id
1 'polypeptide(L)' 'MFEEHVVKTTAAASILQSGLEAHQRARVARETIDREGMTCTGRDGQPKQHPLLAVERDARAAFLQALKVLDLEL' A
#
# COMPACT_ATOMS: atom_id res chain seq x y z
N MET A 1 21.38 18.89 -1.63
CA MET A 1 21.70 18.58 -3.05
C MET A 1 20.64 17.58 -3.47
N PHE A 2 19.76 17.91 -4.41
CA PHE A 2 18.75 16.97 -4.91
C PHE A 2 19.42 16.14 -6.00
N GLU A 3 19.56 14.83 -5.80
CA GLU A 3 19.97 13.92 -6.87
C GLU A 3 18.76 13.63 -7.76
N GLU A 4 18.91 13.85 -9.06
CA GLU A 4 17.85 13.60 -10.03
C GLU A 4 17.85 12.11 -10.41
N HIS A 5 16.88 11.35 -9.91
CA HIS A 5 16.67 9.96 -10.31
C HIS A 5 15.95 9.91 -11.66
N VAL A 6 16.69 9.67 -12.73
CA VAL A 6 16.11 9.60 -14.08
C VAL A 6 15.53 8.21 -14.35
N VAL A 7 14.21 8.11 -14.35
CA VAL A 7 13.45 6.90 -14.72
C VAL A 7 13.38 6.80 -16.24
N LYS A 8 14.33 6.09 -16.86
CA LYS A 8 14.51 6.10 -18.34
C LYS A 8 13.76 5.03 -19.12
N THR A 9 13.06 4.10 -18.46
CA THR A 9 12.46 2.94 -19.15
C THR A 9 10.96 2.83 -18.91
N THR A 10 10.25 2.31 -19.92
CA THR A 10 8.81 1.99 -19.82
C THR A 10 8.55 0.99 -18.71
N ALA A 11 9.46 0.05 -18.46
CA ALA A 11 9.37 -0.89 -17.35
C ALA A 11 9.41 -0.21 -15.99
N ALA A 12 10.33 0.75 -15.80
CA ALA A 12 10.44 1.49 -14.55
C ALA A 12 9.22 2.40 -14.31
N ALA A 13 8.66 3.00 -15.36
CA ALA A 13 7.39 3.73 -15.29
C ALA A 13 6.22 2.82 -14.86
N SER A 14 6.12 1.61 -15.42
CA SER A 14 5.09 0.63 -15.03
C SER A 14 5.22 0.16 -13.58
N ILE A 15 6.46 -0.02 -13.09
CA ILE A 15 6.72 -0.36 -11.68
C ILE A 15 6.29 0.79 -10.78
N LEU A 16 6.63 2.03 -11.14
CA LEU A 16 6.24 3.21 -10.36
C LEU A 16 4.72 3.35 -10.30
N GLN A 17 4.04 3.23 -11.45
CA GLN A 17 2.58 3.28 -11.51
C GLN A 17 1.96 2.21 -10.61
N SER A 18 2.42 0.97 -10.71
CA SER A 18 1.93 -0.14 -9.87
C SER A 18 2.16 0.13 -8.38
N GLY A 19 3.31 0.70 -8.01
CA GLY A 19 3.62 1.12 -6.64
C GLY A 19 2.68 2.21 -6.13
N LEU A 20 2.40 3.23 -6.96
CA LEU A 20 1.48 4.32 -6.61
C LEU A 20 0.04 3.83 -6.45
N GLU A 21 -0.42 2.93 -7.31
CA GLU A 21 -1.74 2.28 -7.17
C GLU A 21 -1.84 1.45 -5.89
N ALA A 22 -0.77 0.73 -5.52
CA ALA A 22 -0.69 0.01 -4.25
C ALA A 22 -0.71 0.98 -3.06
N HIS A 23 0.00 2.10 -3.13
CA HIS A 23 -0.03 3.13 -2.09
C HIS A 23 -1.44 3.71 -1.92
N GLN A 24 -2.12 4.04 -3.01
CA GLN A 24 -3.50 4.53 -2.97
C GLN A 24 -4.43 3.50 -2.34
N ARG A 25 -4.29 2.21 -2.68
CA ARG A 25 -5.08 1.13 -2.06
C ARG A 25 -4.85 1.04 -0.56
N ALA A 26 -3.60 1.17 -0.10
CA ALA A 26 -3.28 1.19 1.32
C ALA A 26 -3.95 2.38 2.04
N ARG A 27 -4.00 3.56 1.42
CA ARG A 27 -4.68 4.75 1.96
C ARG A 27 -6.19 4.52 2.11
N VAL A 28 -6.84 4.04 1.07
CA VAL A 28 -8.29 3.75 1.08
C VAL A 28 -8.63 2.68 2.13
N ALA A 29 -7.81 1.63 2.24
CA ALA A 29 -7.98 0.60 3.26
C ALA A 29 -7.87 1.19 4.67
N ARG A 30 -6.85 2.03 4.92
CA ARG A 30 -6.65 2.70 6.21
C ARG A 30 -7.82 3.61 6.58
N GLU A 31 -8.27 4.46 5.66
CA GLU A 31 -9.41 5.36 5.88
C GLU A 31 -10.69 4.58 6.25
N THR A 32 -10.86 3.39 5.67
CA THR A 32 -11.98 2.52 6.00
C THR A 32 -11.83 1.89 7.40
N ILE A 33 -10.63 1.40 7.74
CA ILE A 33 -10.33 0.85 9.07
C ILE A 33 -10.47 1.92 10.16
N ASP A 34 -10.03 3.15 9.91
CA ASP A 34 -10.14 4.25 10.86
C ASP A 34 -11.61 4.59 11.16
N ARG A 35 -12.50 4.43 10.17
CA ARG A 35 -13.94 4.63 10.32
C ARG A 35 -14.65 3.45 10.99
N GLU A 36 -14.28 2.22 10.64
CA GLU A 36 -15.01 1.00 11.01
C GLU A 36 -14.42 0.28 12.23
N GLY A 37 -13.18 0.61 12.58
CA GLY A 37 -12.41 -0.02 13.64
C GLY A 37 -11.50 -1.15 13.14
N MET A 38 -10.50 -1.51 13.95
CA MET A 38 -9.54 -2.57 13.62
C MET A 38 -10.11 -3.99 13.81
N THR A 39 -11.31 -4.11 14.38
CA THR A 39 -11.99 -5.39 14.60
C THR A 39 -13.42 -5.32 14.09
N CYS A 40 -13.92 -6.43 13.56
CA CYS A 40 -15.31 -6.59 13.15
C CYS A 40 -15.92 -7.84 13.78
N THR A 41 -17.22 -7.82 14.04
CA THR A 41 -17.93 -8.97 14.59
C THR A 41 -18.20 -9.98 13.47
N GLY A 42 -17.67 -11.19 13.63
CA GLY A 42 -17.92 -12.30 12.71
C GLY A 42 -19.35 -12.82 12.78
N ARG A 43 -19.74 -13.67 11.82
CA ARG A 43 -21.06 -14.34 11.82
C ARG A 43 -21.30 -15.24 13.02
N ASP A 44 -20.22 -15.66 13.67
CA ASP A 44 -20.16 -16.44 14.92
C ASP A 44 -20.26 -15.56 16.18
N GLY A 45 -20.42 -14.24 16.04
CA GLY A 45 -20.50 -13.30 17.15
C GLY A 45 -19.15 -12.97 17.80
N GLN A 46 -18.05 -13.57 17.32
CA GLN A 46 -16.72 -13.36 17.88
C GLN A 46 -16.01 -12.18 17.19
N PRO A 47 -15.20 -11.39 17.92
CA PRO A 47 -14.39 -10.34 17.31
C PRO A 47 -13.32 -10.96 16.41
N LYS A 48 -13.22 -10.45 15.18
CA LYS A 48 -12.21 -10.82 14.19
C LYS A 48 -11.45 -9.58 13.73
N GLN A 49 -10.26 -9.78 13.19
CA GLN A 49 -9.52 -8.70 12.57
C GLN A 49 -10.31 -8.12 11.39
N HIS A 50 -10.30 -6.80 11.26
CA HIS A 50 -10.90 -6.14 10.13
C HIS A 50 -10.27 -6.66 8.82
N PRO A 51 -11.07 -7.12 7.83
CA PRO A 51 -10.54 -7.79 6.63
C PRO A 51 -9.57 -6.91 5.83
N LEU A 52 -9.74 -5.58 5.89
CA LEU A 52 -8.85 -4.65 5.22
C LEU A 52 -7.48 -4.47 5.87
N LEU A 53 -7.25 -4.95 7.10
CA LEU A 53 -5.92 -4.85 7.74
C LEU A 53 -4.85 -5.59 6.91
N ALA A 54 -5.19 -6.77 6.39
CA ALA A 54 -4.30 -7.52 5.50
C ALA A 54 -4.07 -6.77 4.18
N VAL A 55 -5.14 -6.20 3.60
CA VAL A 55 -5.08 -5.43 2.35
C VAL A 55 -4.17 -4.21 2.51
N GLU A 56 -4.33 -3.44 3.58
CA GLU A 56 -3.52 -2.26 3.87
C GLU A 56 -2.04 -2.62 4.00
N ARG A 57 -1.74 -3.66 4.79
CA ARG A 57 -0.38 -4.15 5.03
C ARG A 57 0.29 -4.58 3.73
N ASP A 58 -0.38 -5.42 2.95
CA ASP A 58 0.19 -6.01 1.74
C ASP A 58 0.37 -4.95 0.65
N ALA A 59 -0.58 -4.03 0.50
CA ALA A 59 -0.48 -2.91 -0.43
C ALA A 59 0.64 -1.93 -0.03
N ARG A 60 0.81 -1.66 1.27
CA ARG A 60 1.94 -0.86 1.77
C ARG A 60 3.28 -1.53 1.50
N ALA A 61 3.39 -2.84 1.69
CA ALA A 61 4.60 -3.60 1.39
C ALA A 61 4.94 -3.55 -0.11
N ALA A 62 3.95 -3.70 -0.98
CA ALA A 62 4.13 -3.60 -2.43
C ALA A 62 4.63 -2.20 -2.86
N PHE A 63 4.11 -1.14 -2.26
CA PHE A 63 4.61 0.23 -2.50
C PHE A 63 6.08 0.38 -2.10
N LEU A 64 6.44 -0.02 -0.87
CA LEU A 64 7.83 0.05 -0.41
C LEU A 64 8.78 -0.80 -1.26
N GLN A 65 8.32 -1.95 -1.74
CA GLN A 65 9.10 -2.78 -2.66
C GLN A 65 9.29 -2.11 -4.02
N ALA A 66 8.27 -1.43 -4.56
CA ALA A 66 8.39 -0.67 -5.80
C ALA A 66 9.43 0.46 -5.67
N LEU A 67 9.42 1.20 -4.56
CA LEU A 67 10.42 2.23 -4.28
C LEU A 67 11.84 1.64 -4.22
N LYS A 68 12.01 0.52 -3.50
CA LYS A 68 13.29 -0.18 -3.41
C LYS A 68 13.79 -0.67 -4.77
N VAL A 69 12.91 -1.19 -5.62
CA VAL A 69 13.28 -1.65 -6.99
C VAL A 69 13.69 -0.48 -7.88
N LEU A 70 13.09 0.69 -7.67
CA LEU A 70 13.40 1.91 -8.42
C LEU A 70 14.54 2.73 -7.82
N ASP A 71 15.12 2.27 -6.71
CA ASP A 71 16.16 2.98 -5.96
C ASP A 71 15.71 4.40 -5.54
N LEU A 72 14.47 4.51 -5.08
CA LEU A 72 13.89 5.76 -4.59
C LEU A 72 13.92 5.79 -3.07
N GLU A 73 14.48 6.87 -2.52
CA GLU A 73 14.45 7.15 -1.09
C GLU A 73 13.15 7.86 -0.69
N LEU A 74 12.75 7.70 0.59
CA LEU A 74 11.51 8.21 1.19
C LEU A 74 11.80 9.34 2.19
#